data_AF-A0A6B9J103-F1
#
_entry.id   AF-A0A6B9J103-F1
#
_cell.length_a   1.000
_cell.length_b   1.000
_cell.length_c   1.000
_cell.angle_alpha   90.00
_cell.angle_beta   90.00
_cell.angle_gamma   90.00
#
_symmetry.space_group_name_H-M   'P 1'
#
loop_
_entity.id
_entity.type
_entity.pdbx_description
1 polymer ?
#
loop_
_entity_poly.entity_id
_entity_poly.type
_entity_poly.pdbx_seq_one_letter_code
_entity_poly.pdbx_strand_id
1 'polypeptide(L)'
;RTAITLLTLIPQLLRVKVRESYLRIKALELDRKVGMLRRQEEASWHVRMLTQEIRKSLNRHTILYTTLVELSKTLGLQNCAVWMPDVEKQEMNLTHELNERNSIGMQGHSVSIDDPEVTEITKSKGVRLLNPDSLLGTLTTRGELKPGVAAIRMPILKESDFKGGTPKTIETCYAILVLVLPDDFSGDLSSHEREILEVVADQVAVAL
;
A
#
# COMPACT_ATOMS: atom_id res chain seq x y z
N ARG A 1 -53.99 -11.79 -69.53
CA ARG A 1 -53.51 -12.92 -68.69
C ARG A 1 -52.65 -12.49 -67.49
N THR A 2 -52.23 -11.22 -67.40
CA THR A 2 -51.35 -10.67 -66.35
C THR A 2 -52.05 -10.28 -65.04
N ALA A 3 -53.37 -10.00 -65.07
CA ALA A 3 -54.13 -9.54 -63.90
C ALA A 3 -54.39 -10.64 -62.85
N ILE A 4 -54.53 -11.90 -63.27
CA ILE A 4 -54.83 -13.04 -62.38
C ILE A 4 -53.61 -13.37 -61.49
N THR A 5 -52.39 -13.24 -62.03
CA THR A 5 -51.14 -13.47 -61.29
C THR A 5 -50.90 -12.40 -60.23
N LEU A 6 -51.23 -11.13 -60.53
CA LEU A 6 -51.16 -10.01 -59.59
C LEU A 6 -52.05 -10.22 -58.36
N LEU A 7 -53.27 -10.75 -58.53
CA LEU A 7 -54.20 -11.01 -57.43
C LEU A 7 -53.66 -12.04 -56.42
N THR A 8 -52.88 -13.01 -56.88
CA THR A 8 -52.26 -14.04 -56.03
C THR A 8 -50.92 -13.61 -55.43
N LEU A 9 -50.22 -12.67 -56.06
CA LEU A 9 -48.92 -12.17 -55.61
C LEU A 9 -49.04 -11.05 -54.57
N ILE A 10 -50.08 -10.22 -54.64
CA ILE A 10 -50.30 -9.11 -53.70
C ILE A 10 -50.38 -9.60 -52.24
N PRO A 11 -51.16 -10.65 -51.89
CA PRO A 11 -51.19 -11.20 -50.52
C PRO A 11 -49.84 -11.73 -50.05
N GLN A 12 -49.03 -12.30 -50.95
CA GLN A 12 -47.70 -12.81 -50.61
C GLN A 12 -46.70 -11.67 -50.35
N LEU A 13 -46.72 -10.62 -51.18
CA LEU A 13 -45.91 -9.42 -50.99
C LEU A 13 -46.26 -8.68 -49.69
N LEU A 14 -47.55 -8.57 -49.37
CA LEU A 14 -48.01 -8.00 -48.09
C LEU A 14 -47.48 -8.81 -46.89
N ARG A 15 -47.51 -10.15 -46.95
CA ARG A 15 -46.95 -11.00 -45.89
C ARG A 15 -45.45 -10.80 -45.69
N VAL A 16 -44.69 -10.69 -46.78
CA VAL A 16 -43.24 -10.42 -46.71
C VAL A 16 -42.99 -9.04 -46.12
N LYS A 17 -43.74 -8.01 -46.52
CA LYS A 17 -43.60 -6.64 -46.00
C LYS A 17 -43.95 -6.53 -44.52
N VAL A 18 -44.96 -7.25 -44.04
CA VAL A 18 -45.30 -7.31 -42.61
C VAL A 18 -44.18 -7.99 -41.80
N ARG A 19 -43.59 -9.07 -42.33
CA ARG A 19 -42.44 -9.71 -41.68
C ARG A 19 -41.20 -8.81 -41.69
N GLU A 20 -40.95 -8.12 -42.80
CA GLU A 20 -39.83 -7.18 -42.93
C GLU A 20 -39.96 -6.02 -41.94
N SER A 21 -41.14 -5.41 -41.82
CA SER A 21 -41.37 -4.33 -40.85
C SER A 21 -41.25 -4.81 -39.40
N TYR A 22 -41.77 -5.99 -39.09
CA TYR A 22 -41.63 -6.61 -37.79
C TYR A 22 -40.16 -6.88 -37.42
N LEU A 23 -39.39 -7.47 -38.34
CA LEU A 23 -37.97 -7.74 -38.15
C LEU A 23 -37.16 -6.45 -37.97
N ARG A 24 -37.50 -5.39 -38.72
CA ARG A 24 -36.84 -4.07 -38.60
C ARG A 24 -37.08 -3.44 -37.23
N ILE A 25 -38.30 -3.53 -36.70
CA ILE A 25 -38.63 -3.07 -35.34
C ILE A 25 -37.83 -3.86 -34.30
N LYS A 26 -37.77 -5.19 -34.45
CA LYS A 26 -37.00 -6.04 -33.54
C LYS A 26 -35.50 -5.74 -33.57
N ALA A 27 -34.93 -5.52 -34.75
CA ALA A 27 -33.53 -5.15 -34.89
C ALA A 27 -33.21 -3.82 -34.18
N LEU A 28 -34.08 -2.81 -34.31
CA LEU A 28 -33.94 -1.53 -33.59
C LEU A 28 -34.08 -1.69 -32.07
N GLU A 29 -34.99 -2.55 -31.60
CA GLU A 29 -35.16 -2.85 -30.18
C GLU A 29 -33.89 -3.53 -29.60
N LEU A 30 -33.33 -4.49 -30.35
CA LEU A 30 -32.09 -5.18 -30.02
C LEU A 30 -30.89 -4.21 -29.97
N ASP A 31 -30.75 -3.34 -30.98
CA ASP A 31 -29.65 -2.37 -31.05
C ASP A 31 -29.66 -1.42 -29.85
N ARG A 32 -30.85 -0.94 -29.45
CA ARG A 32 -31.03 -0.15 -28.23
C ARG A 32 -30.63 -0.92 -26.97
N LYS A 33 -31.04 -2.19 -26.85
CA LYS A 33 -30.67 -3.06 -25.70
C LYS A 33 -29.17 -3.30 -25.62
N VAL A 34 -28.53 -3.62 -26.75
CA VAL A 34 -27.07 -3.79 -26.83
C VAL A 34 -26.35 -2.50 -26.46
N GLY A 35 -26.83 -1.34 -26.93
CA GLY A 35 -26.28 -0.05 -26.55
C GLY A 35 -26.37 0.24 -25.05
N MET A 36 -27.46 -0.16 -24.38
CA MET A 36 -27.59 -0.05 -22.92
C MET A 36 -26.65 -1.00 -22.19
N LEU A 37 -26.54 -2.26 -22.63
CA LEU A 37 -25.65 -3.25 -22.04
C LEU A 37 -24.19 -2.83 -22.14
N ARG A 38 -23.75 -2.27 -23.28
CA ARG A 38 -22.38 -1.75 -23.43
C ARG A 38 -22.07 -0.64 -22.43
N ARG A 39 -22.97 0.35 -22.28
CA ARG A 39 -22.78 1.43 -21.31
C ARG A 39 -22.75 0.91 -19.87
N GLN A 40 -23.58 -0.09 -19.55
CA GLN A 40 -23.57 -0.73 -18.23
C GLN A 40 -22.27 -1.49 -17.97
N GLU A 41 -21.74 -2.20 -18.96
CA GLU A 41 -20.47 -2.93 -18.85
C GLU A 41 -19.30 -1.95 -18.68
N GLU A 42 -19.25 -0.87 -19.47
CA GLU A 42 -18.25 0.20 -19.33
C GLU A 42 -18.30 0.83 -17.93
N ALA A 43 -19.49 1.13 -17.42
CA ALA A 43 -19.66 1.64 -16.07
C ALA A 43 -19.23 0.62 -14.99
N SER A 44 -19.58 -0.66 -15.16
CA SER A 44 -19.16 -1.72 -14.24
C SER A 44 -17.65 -1.90 -14.26
N TRP A 45 -17.04 -1.85 -15.43
CA TRP A 45 -15.59 -1.93 -15.61
C TRP A 45 -14.87 -0.78 -14.91
N HIS A 46 -15.34 0.46 -15.08
CA HIS A 46 -14.78 1.62 -14.36
C HIS A 46 -14.87 1.48 -12.84
N VAL A 47 -16.03 1.05 -12.32
CA VAL A 47 -16.21 0.84 -10.88
C VAL A 47 -15.30 -0.27 -10.36
N ARG A 48 -15.17 -1.38 -11.09
CA ARG A 48 -14.28 -2.49 -10.71
C ARG A 48 -12.83 -2.07 -10.67
N MET A 49 -12.36 -1.36 -11.70
CA MET A 49 -11.00 -0.83 -11.76
C MET A 49 -10.73 0.15 -10.61
N LEU A 50 -11.63 1.12 -10.40
CA LEU A 50 -11.50 2.07 -9.30
C LEU A 50 -11.50 1.36 -7.93
N THR A 51 -12.36 0.36 -7.76
CA THR A 51 -12.42 -0.43 -6.51
C THR A 51 -11.11 -1.18 -6.27
N GLN A 52 -10.49 -1.73 -7.32
CA GLN A 52 -9.20 -2.40 -7.22
C GLN A 52 -8.08 -1.44 -6.84
N GLU A 53 -8.03 -0.25 -7.46
CA GLU A 53 -7.03 0.79 -7.13
C GLU A 53 -7.23 1.30 -5.69
N ILE A 54 -8.47 1.55 -5.27
CA ILE A 54 -8.78 1.93 -3.88
C ILE A 54 -8.35 0.82 -2.92
N ARG A 55 -8.68 -0.45 -3.22
CA ARG A 55 -8.29 -1.58 -2.38
C ARG A 55 -6.77 -1.70 -2.32
N LYS A 56 -6.06 -1.60 -3.45
CA LYS A 56 -4.59 -1.65 -3.50
C LYS A 56 -3.97 -0.55 -2.62
N SER A 57 -4.45 0.68 -2.77
CA SER A 57 -3.97 1.84 -1.99
C SER A 57 -4.29 1.73 -0.50
N LEU A 58 -5.51 1.32 -0.15
CA LEU A 58 -5.94 1.14 1.24
C LEU A 58 -5.16 0.01 1.90
N ASN A 59 -4.92 -1.09 1.18
CA ASN A 59 -4.21 -2.25 1.70
C ASN A 59 -2.78 -1.91 2.11
N ARG A 60 -2.05 -1.09 1.35
CA ARG A 60 -0.66 -0.73 1.67
C ARG A 60 -0.53 -0.01 3.01
N HIS A 61 -1.33 1.03 3.24
CA HIS A 61 -1.30 1.77 4.51
C HIS A 61 -1.92 0.97 5.65
N THR A 62 -2.97 0.20 5.37
CA THR A 62 -3.68 -0.57 6.40
C THR A 62 -2.87 -1.77 6.89
N ILE A 63 -2.18 -2.50 6.01
CA ILE A 63 -1.32 -3.63 6.42
C ILE A 63 -0.21 -3.10 7.33
N LEU A 64 0.56 -2.10 6.89
CA LEU A 64 1.66 -1.57 7.69
C LEU A 64 1.18 -1.07 9.06
N TYR A 65 0.11 -0.26 9.08
CA TYR A 65 -0.41 0.28 10.33
C TYR A 65 -0.92 -0.83 11.25
N THR A 66 -1.67 -1.80 10.72
CA THR A 66 -2.15 -2.96 11.50
C THR A 66 -0.99 -3.77 12.05
N THR A 67 0.04 -4.00 11.25
CA THR A 67 1.27 -4.68 11.65
C THR A 67 1.98 -3.94 12.79
N LEU A 68 2.19 -2.62 12.66
CA LEU A 68 2.79 -1.81 13.73
C LEU A 68 1.97 -1.84 15.02
N VAL A 69 0.63 -1.76 14.93
CA VAL A 69 -0.27 -1.83 16.08
C VAL A 69 -0.19 -3.19 16.77
N GLU A 70 -0.29 -4.29 16.03
CA GLU A 70 -0.27 -5.63 16.61
C GLU A 70 1.11 -5.99 17.19
N LEU A 71 2.20 -5.56 16.54
CA LEU A 71 3.56 -5.76 17.04
C LEU A 71 3.81 -4.94 18.30
N SER A 72 3.36 -3.68 18.34
CA SER A 72 3.46 -2.84 19.54
C SER A 72 2.73 -3.49 20.72
N LYS A 73 1.51 -3.98 20.53
CA LYS A 73 0.79 -4.72 21.59
C LYS A 73 1.53 -5.97 22.05
N THR A 74 2.07 -6.74 21.10
CA THR A 74 2.75 -8.01 21.39
C THR A 74 4.03 -7.80 22.19
N LEU A 75 4.76 -6.72 21.91
CA LEU A 75 6.03 -6.39 22.53
C LEU A 75 5.93 -5.37 23.68
N GLY A 76 4.73 -4.85 23.96
CA GLY A 76 4.52 -3.78 24.94
C GLY A 76 5.15 -2.44 24.55
N LEU A 77 5.42 -2.20 23.27
CA LEU A 77 6.08 -0.96 22.82
C LEU A 77 5.22 0.25 23.11
N GLN A 78 5.84 1.33 23.59
CA GLN A 78 5.16 2.60 23.84
C GLN A 78 4.91 3.37 22.55
N ASN A 79 5.84 3.26 21.60
CA ASN A 79 5.73 3.84 20.28
C ASN A 79 6.61 3.04 19.30
N CYS A 80 6.31 3.14 18.01
CA CYS A 80 7.19 2.70 16.95
C CYS A 80 7.05 3.59 15.73
N ALA A 81 8.15 3.76 15.01
CA ALA A 81 8.26 4.68 13.90
C ALA A 81 9.12 4.13 12.76
N VAL A 82 8.74 4.44 11.53
CA VAL A 82 9.50 4.12 10.33
C VAL A 82 10.11 5.40 9.77
N TRP A 83 11.41 5.39 9.60
CA TRP A 83 12.20 6.45 9.01
C TRP A 83 12.72 6.03 7.64
N MET A 84 12.52 6.86 6.63
CA MET A 84 12.91 6.57 5.24
C MET A 84 13.77 7.69 4.66
N PRO A 85 14.79 7.35 3.85
CA PRO A 85 15.55 8.36 3.12
C PRO A 85 14.65 9.12 2.16
N ASP A 86 14.89 10.41 2.02
CA ASP A 86 14.24 11.26 1.04
C ASP A 86 14.66 10.91 -0.40
N VAL A 87 14.08 11.60 -1.38
CA VAL A 87 14.34 11.34 -2.80
C VAL A 87 15.81 11.64 -3.16
N GLU A 88 16.41 12.66 -2.54
CA GLU A 88 17.80 13.05 -2.79
C GLU A 88 18.81 12.26 -1.94
N LYS A 89 18.33 11.46 -0.98
CA LYS A 89 19.12 10.68 -0.02
C LYS A 89 20.09 11.54 0.79
N GLN A 90 19.62 12.72 1.19
CA GLN A 90 20.31 13.60 2.13
C GLN A 90 19.73 13.49 3.54
N GLU A 91 18.43 13.22 3.66
CA GLU A 91 17.74 13.23 4.95
C GLU A 91 16.90 11.96 5.17
N MET A 92 16.83 11.51 6.41
CA MET A 92 15.90 10.50 6.90
C MET A 92 14.66 11.20 7.44
N ASN A 93 13.51 10.91 6.84
CA ASN A 93 12.21 11.47 7.22
C ASN A 93 11.37 10.45 7.99
N LEU A 94 10.68 10.91 9.03
CA LEU A 94 9.64 10.13 9.69
C LEU A 94 8.44 9.96 8.75
N THR A 95 8.17 8.74 8.28
CA THR A 95 7.07 8.47 7.33
C THR A 95 5.87 7.80 7.96
N HIS A 96 6.08 6.94 8.97
CA HIS A 96 5.01 6.25 9.68
C HIS A 96 5.29 6.25 11.19
N GLU A 97 4.25 6.45 11.99
CA GLU A 97 4.32 6.42 13.46
C GLU A 97 3.06 5.76 14.01
N LEU A 98 3.17 4.94 15.05
CA LEU A 98 2.00 4.29 15.66
C LEU A 98 1.02 5.31 16.27
N ASN A 99 1.56 6.35 16.93
CA ASN A 99 0.80 7.38 17.64
C ASN A 99 0.48 8.61 16.77
N GLU A 100 -0.06 8.39 15.56
CA GLU A 100 -0.51 9.45 14.64
C GLU A 100 -1.57 10.40 15.25
N ARG A 101 -2.30 10.01 16.30
CA ARG A 101 -3.40 10.82 16.87
C ARG A 101 -3.00 12.21 17.41
N ASN A 102 -1.71 12.47 17.59
CA ASN A 102 -1.15 13.78 17.98
C ASN A 102 -0.35 14.47 16.84
N SER A 103 -0.59 14.10 15.58
CA SER A 103 0.16 14.56 14.40
C SER A 103 -0.28 15.94 13.86
N ILE A 104 -0.54 16.93 14.72
CA ILE A 104 -0.89 18.29 14.27
C ILE A 104 0.31 19.03 13.63
N GLY A 105 1.49 18.41 13.52
CA GLY A 105 2.64 19.02 12.87
C GLY A 105 3.70 18.04 12.36
N MET A 106 3.39 17.17 11.40
CA MET A 106 4.42 16.42 10.62
C MET A 106 5.25 17.33 9.68
N GLN A 107 5.42 18.61 10.02
CA GLN A 107 6.36 19.50 9.33
C GLN A 107 7.69 19.47 10.10
N GLY A 108 8.70 18.79 9.55
CA GLY A 108 10.11 19.04 9.89
C GLY A 108 10.80 18.10 10.89
N HIS A 109 10.44 16.82 10.96
CA HIS A 109 11.27 15.83 11.65
C HIS A 109 12.11 15.06 10.63
N SER A 110 13.24 15.67 10.26
CA SER A 110 14.25 15.05 9.43
C SER A 110 15.60 14.99 10.16
N VAL A 111 16.38 13.95 9.86
CA VAL A 111 17.74 13.77 10.39
C VAL A 111 18.66 13.55 9.20
N SER A 112 19.83 14.17 9.18
CA SER A 112 20.80 13.95 8.09
C SER A 112 21.16 12.47 7.98
N ILE A 113 21.27 11.94 6.76
CA ILE A 113 21.77 10.58 6.51
C ILE A 113 23.24 10.44 6.89
N ASP A 114 23.98 11.54 6.85
CA ASP A 114 25.39 11.59 7.25
C ASP A 114 25.58 11.70 8.77
N ASP A 115 24.48 11.74 9.55
CA ASP A 115 24.55 11.66 10.99
C ASP A 115 25.28 10.38 11.43
N PRO A 116 26.26 10.45 12.35
CA PRO A 116 27.08 9.31 12.72
C PRO A 116 26.26 8.13 13.23
N GLU A 117 25.18 8.37 13.97
CA GLU A 117 24.33 7.31 14.51
C GLU A 117 23.51 6.64 13.38
N VAL A 118 22.96 7.43 12.46
CA VAL A 118 22.28 6.93 11.25
C VAL A 118 23.23 6.09 10.40
N THR A 119 24.45 6.58 10.15
CA THR A 119 25.45 5.83 9.37
C THR A 119 25.88 4.53 10.07
N GLU A 120 25.89 4.50 11.40
CA GLU A 120 26.24 3.32 12.17
C GLU A 120 25.12 2.27 12.12
N ILE A 121 23.86 2.68 12.31
CA ILE A 121 22.69 1.81 12.18
C ILE A 121 22.63 1.21 10.78
N THR A 122 22.85 2.04 9.75
CA THR A 122 22.78 1.59 8.35
C THR A 122 23.91 0.62 7.97
N LYS A 123 25.10 0.74 8.57
CA LYS A 123 26.21 -0.20 8.34
C LYS A 123 26.10 -1.47 9.18
N SER A 124 25.48 -1.39 10.34
CA SER A 124 25.31 -2.52 11.25
C SER A 124 24.28 -3.54 10.72
N LYS A 125 24.42 -4.78 11.16
CA LYS A 125 23.38 -5.81 11.03
C LYS A 125 22.75 -6.03 12.40
N GLY A 126 21.42 -6.09 12.44
CA GLY A 126 20.66 -6.36 13.66
C GLY A 126 20.26 -5.10 14.44
N VAL A 127 19.75 -5.34 15.64
CA VAL A 127 19.16 -4.32 16.51
C VAL A 127 20.24 -3.57 17.28
N ARG A 128 20.10 -2.25 17.38
CA ARG A 128 20.94 -1.40 18.22
C ARG A 128 20.11 -0.61 19.20
N LEU A 129 20.65 -0.39 20.39
CA LEU A 129 20.10 0.58 21.33
C LEU A 129 20.64 1.96 20.96
N LEU A 130 19.74 2.93 20.92
CA LEU A 130 20.07 4.33 20.68
C LEU A 130 20.48 4.98 22.00
N ASN A 131 21.36 5.97 21.92
CA ASN A 131 21.69 6.76 23.09
C ASN A 131 20.50 7.66 23.48
N PRO A 132 20.36 8.04 24.76
CA PRO A 132 19.26 8.92 25.20
C PRO A 132 19.24 10.29 24.51
N ASP A 133 20.37 10.74 23.97
CA ASP A 133 20.55 11.98 23.21
C ASP A 133 20.43 11.79 21.68
N SER A 134 20.10 10.58 21.23
CA SER A 134 19.84 10.26 19.83
C SER A 134 18.78 11.19 19.24
N LEU A 135 19.07 11.78 18.07
CA LEU A 135 18.08 12.56 17.33
C LEU A 135 16.91 11.69 16.85
N LEU A 136 17.18 10.50 16.34
CA LEU A 136 16.14 9.54 15.92
C LEU A 136 15.25 9.13 17.09
N GLY A 137 15.87 8.83 18.24
CA GLY A 137 15.16 8.48 19.46
C GLY A 137 14.30 9.63 19.96
N THR A 138 14.91 10.81 20.13
CA THR A 138 14.23 12.02 20.62
C THR A 138 13.06 12.44 19.74
N LEU A 139 13.21 12.39 18.41
CA LEU A 139 12.13 12.73 17.50
C LEU A 139 11.01 11.68 17.53
N THR A 140 11.35 10.39 17.69
CA THR A 140 10.37 9.30 17.81
C THR A 140 9.65 9.31 19.17
N THR A 141 10.31 9.77 20.24
CA THR A 141 9.72 9.95 21.57
C THR A 141 9.12 11.34 21.78
N ARG A 142 9.17 12.20 20.75
CA ARG A 142 8.66 13.59 20.79
C ARG A 142 9.29 14.44 21.90
N GLY A 143 10.57 14.22 22.17
CA GLY A 143 11.34 14.93 23.19
C GLY A 143 11.25 14.32 24.58
N GLU A 144 10.51 13.23 24.77
CA GLU A 144 10.50 12.51 26.04
C GLU A 144 11.76 11.65 26.19
N LEU A 145 12.43 11.79 27.33
CA LEU A 145 13.52 10.90 27.72
C LEU A 145 12.94 9.53 28.08
N LYS A 146 13.18 8.54 27.23
CA LYS A 146 12.76 7.15 27.45
C LYS A 146 13.96 6.25 27.69
N PRO A 147 13.86 5.27 28.61
CA PRO A 147 14.99 4.47 29.06
C PRO A 147 15.50 3.48 28.00
N GLY A 148 14.67 3.07 27.04
CA GLY A 148 15.05 2.14 25.99
C GLY A 148 14.48 2.54 24.64
N VAL A 149 15.34 2.93 23.71
CA VAL A 149 14.98 3.09 22.30
C VAL A 149 15.88 2.20 21.47
N ALA A 150 15.29 1.34 20.65
CA ALA A 150 16.00 0.46 19.75
C ALA A 150 15.80 0.90 18.29
N ALA A 151 16.82 0.74 17.46
CA ALA A 151 16.74 0.96 16.03
C ALA A 151 17.26 -0.24 15.26
N ILE A 152 16.64 -0.52 14.12
CA ILE A 152 17.03 -1.58 13.22
C ILE A 152 16.87 -1.14 11.77
N ARG A 153 17.91 -1.41 10.98
CA ARG A 153 17.86 -1.20 9.53
C ARG A 153 17.01 -2.29 8.88
N MET A 154 16.05 -1.87 8.07
CA MET A 154 15.22 -2.75 7.25
C MET A 154 15.57 -2.59 5.76
N PRO A 155 15.82 -3.67 5.03
CA PRO A 155 15.89 -3.63 3.58
C PRO A 155 14.48 -3.45 2.99
N ILE A 156 14.30 -2.52 2.05
CA ILE A 156 13.02 -2.34 1.36
C ILE A 156 13.16 -2.86 -0.07
N LEU A 157 12.27 -3.77 -0.46
CA LEU A 157 12.16 -4.26 -1.82
C LEU A 157 11.22 -3.35 -2.62
N LYS A 158 11.61 -2.92 -3.83
CA LYS A 158 10.67 -2.17 -4.68
C LYS A 158 9.74 -3.13 -5.40
N GLU A 159 8.46 -2.78 -5.56
CA GLU A 159 7.48 -3.56 -6.35
C GLU A 159 8.00 -3.91 -7.76
N SER A 160 8.87 -3.07 -8.35
CA SER A 160 9.52 -3.31 -9.65
C SER A 160 10.44 -4.52 -9.71
N ASP A 161 10.92 -5.00 -8.56
CA ASP A 161 11.93 -6.04 -8.44
C ASP A 161 11.30 -7.46 -8.41
N PHE A 162 9.98 -7.53 -8.25
CA PHE A 162 9.20 -8.77 -8.28
C PHE A 162 8.79 -9.15 -9.71
N LYS A 163 9.77 -9.48 -10.56
CA LYS A 163 9.55 -10.02 -11.92
C LYS A 163 9.71 -11.55 -11.99
N GLY A 164 9.25 -12.28 -10.97
CA GLY A 164 9.18 -13.74 -11.01
C GLY A 164 10.52 -14.50 -10.90
N GLY A 165 11.60 -13.82 -10.48
CA GLY A 165 12.88 -14.44 -10.11
C GLY A 165 13.31 -14.02 -8.71
N THR A 166 14.39 -14.60 -8.17
CA THR A 166 14.97 -14.20 -6.88
C THR A 166 15.23 -12.69 -6.90
N PRO A 167 14.61 -11.90 -5.98
CA PRO A 167 14.83 -10.46 -5.93
C PRO A 167 16.32 -10.21 -5.73
N LYS A 168 16.95 -9.50 -6.67
CA LYS A 168 18.27 -8.94 -6.38
C LYS A 168 18.00 -7.82 -5.39
N THR A 169 18.38 -8.01 -4.14
CA THR A 169 18.39 -6.98 -3.10
C THR A 169 19.21 -5.81 -3.63
N ILE A 170 18.54 -4.83 -4.23
CA ILE A 170 19.19 -3.58 -4.57
C ILE A 170 19.38 -2.88 -3.23
N GLU A 171 20.60 -2.90 -2.70
CA GLU A 171 21.02 -2.28 -1.42
C GLU A 171 20.68 -0.78 -1.29
N THR A 172 20.04 -0.18 -2.31
CA THR A 172 19.81 1.25 -2.44
C THR A 172 18.58 1.78 -1.71
N CYS A 173 17.65 0.93 -1.26
CA CYS A 173 16.47 1.34 -0.51
C CYS A 173 16.40 0.60 0.83
N TYR A 174 16.52 1.37 1.90
CA TYR A 174 16.41 0.89 3.28
C TYR A 174 15.52 1.85 4.05
N ALA A 175 14.97 1.37 5.15
CA ALA A 175 14.36 2.18 6.19
C ALA A 175 15.02 1.86 7.53
N ILE A 176 14.77 2.70 8.52
CA ILE A 176 15.11 2.45 9.90
C ILE A 176 13.81 2.34 10.68
N LEU A 177 13.59 1.21 11.34
CA LEU A 177 12.52 1.04 12.31
C LEU A 177 13.06 1.42 13.68
N VAL A 178 12.40 2.38 14.32
CA VAL A 178 12.70 2.82 15.68
C VAL A 178 11.58 2.35 16.61
N LEU A 179 11.97 1.70 17.71
CA LEU A 179 11.07 1.05 18.66
C LEU A 179 11.31 1.64 20.05
N VAL A 180 10.28 2.22 20.64
CA VAL A 180 10.33 2.74 22.01
C VAL A 180 9.88 1.63 22.95
N LEU A 181 10.83 1.10 23.71
CA LEU A 181 10.64 -0.05 24.58
C LEU A 181 9.82 0.34 25.84
N PRO A 182 9.26 -0.65 26.54
CA PRO A 182 8.58 -0.45 27.83
C PRO A 182 9.43 0.31 28.87
N ASP A 183 8.82 1.04 29.80
CA ASP A 183 9.53 1.81 30.83
C ASP A 183 10.30 0.90 31.83
N ASP A 184 9.88 -0.36 31.97
CA ASP A 184 10.55 -1.39 32.78
C ASP A 184 11.72 -2.07 32.07
N PHE A 185 12.07 -1.60 30.87
CA PHE A 185 13.20 -2.13 30.11
C PHE A 185 14.51 -1.96 30.89
N SER A 186 15.25 -3.06 31.06
CA SER A 186 16.46 -3.12 31.89
C SER A 186 17.74 -2.55 31.25
N GLY A 187 17.60 -1.74 30.19
CA GLY A 187 18.71 -1.06 29.52
C GLY A 187 19.53 -1.93 28.57
N ASP A 188 19.57 -3.24 28.77
CA ASP A 188 20.26 -4.20 27.90
C ASP A 188 19.27 -5.16 27.23
N LEU A 189 19.42 -5.35 25.91
CA LEU A 189 18.69 -6.35 25.14
C LEU A 189 19.38 -7.72 25.26
N SER A 190 18.66 -8.71 25.76
CA SER A 190 19.07 -10.12 25.69
C SER A 190 19.15 -10.60 24.24
N SER A 191 19.85 -11.72 24.01
CA SER A 191 19.93 -12.33 22.67
C SER A 191 18.55 -12.70 22.12
N HIS A 192 17.64 -13.15 23.00
CA HIS A 192 16.29 -13.53 22.62
C HIS A 192 15.44 -12.32 22.21
N GLU A 193 15.52 -11.22 22.97
CA GLU A 193 14.83 -9.98 22.60
C GLU A 193 15.34 -9.43 21.27
N ARG A 194 16.65 -9.49 21.02
CA ARG A 194 17.21 -9.09 19.72
C ARG A 194 16.65 -9.91 18.58
N GLU A 195 16.61 -11.23 18.71
CA GLU A 195 16.05 -12.14 17.70
C GLU A 195 14.58 -11.81 17.41
N ILE A 196 13.78 -11.56 18.46
CA ILE A 196 12.38 -11.16 18.30
C ILE A 196 12.27 -9.84 17.53
N LEU A 197 13.05 -8.83 17.91
CA LEU A 197 13.04 -7.51 17.28
C LEU A 197 13.53 -7.56 15.82
N GLU A 198 14.44 -8.48 15.47
CA GLU A 198 14.82 -8.76 14.08
C GLU A 198 13.66 -9.33 13.28
N VAL A 199 12.94 -10.32 13.82
CA VAL A 199 11.75 -10.89 13.16
C VAL A 199 10.66 -9.82 12.97
N VAL A 200 10.47 -8.95 13.97
CA VAL A 200 9.55 -7.80 13.90
C VAL A 200 9.92 -6.86 12.77
N ALA A 201 11.21 -6.53 12.64
CA ALA A 201 11.72 -5.70 11.57
C ALA A 201 11.47 -6.34 10.19
N ASP A 202 11.67 -7.65 10.06
CA ASP A 202 11.37 -8.38 8.82
C ASP A 202 9.88 -8.32 8.47
N GLN A 203 8.97 -8.47 9.45
CA GLN A 203 7.53 -8.34 9.21
C GLN A 203 7.12 -6.93 8.77
N VAL A 204 7.70 -5.90 9.40
CA VAL A 204 7.46 -4.51 9.02
C VAL A 204 8.01 -4.22 7.63
N ALA A 205 9.20 -4.75 7.30
CA ALA A 205 9.80 -4.61 5.98
C ALA A 205 8.96 -5.26 4.86
N VAL A 206 8.32 -6.40 5.14
CA VAL A 206 7.39 -7.07 4.19
C VAL A 206 6.09 -6.30 4.03
N ALA A 207 5.63 -5.62 5.08
CA ALA A 207 4.42 -4.82 5.06
C ALA A 207 4.55 -3.47 4.31
N LEU A 208 5.78 -2.97 4.15
CA LEU A 208 6.14 -1.69 3.52
C LEU A 208 6.20 -1.75 1.98
#